data_AF-A0A348N389-F1
#
_entry.id   AF-A0A348N389-F1
#
_cell.length_a   1.000
_cell.length_b   1.000
_cell.length_c   1.000
_cell.angle_alpha   90.00
_cell.angle_beta   90.00
_cell.angle_gamma   90.00
#
_symmetry.space_group_name_H-M   'P 1'
#
loop_
_entity.id
_entity.type
_entity.pdbx_description
1 polymer ?
#
loop_
_entity_poly.entity_id
_entity_poly.type
_entity_poly.pdbx_seq_one_letter_code
_entity_poly.pdbx_strand_id
1 'polypeptide(L)' 'GLWPLLAENGRLFYTTCSIFQQENSAQIAHFLATHPEAEEVLLEPEPATRQQHGYQRLPGEQDMDGFFYACLRRR' A
#
# COMPACT_ATOMS: atom_id res chain seq x y z
N GLY A 1 4.30 15.81 -1.66
CA GLY A 1 3.59 14.55 -1.35
C GLY A 1 2.86 14.69 -0.02
N LEU A 2 1.96 13.76 0.30
CA LEU A 2 1.16 13.81 1.54
C LEU A 2 1.93 13.34 2.78
N TRP A 3 3.01 12.56 2.61
CA TRP A 3 3.80 11.96 3.69
C TRP A 3 4.27 12.93 4.80
N PRO A 4 4.81 14.13 4.49
CA PRO A 4 5.29 15.05 5.52
C PRO A 4 4.17 15.60 6.42
N LEU A 5 2.90 15.50 5.99
CA LEU A 5 1.74 16.00 6.72
C LEU A 5 1.28 15.07 7.85
N LEU A 6 1.81 13.85 7.92
CA LEU A 6 1.46 12.91 8.98
C LEU A 6 1.98 13.42 10.33
N ALA A 7 1.26 13.11 11.41
CA ALA A 7 1.81 13.19 12.76
C ALA A 7 2.69 11.97 13.03
N GLU A 8 3.38 11.96 14.18
CA GLU A 8 3.98 10.73 14.72
C GLU A 8 2.91 9.64 14.87
N ASN A 9 3.22 8.41 14.48
CA ASN A 9 2.27 7.29 14.36
C ASN A 9 1.11 7.50 13.37
N GLY A 10 1.14 8.59 12.59
CA GLY A 10 0.18 8.85 11.53
C GLY A 10 0.23 7.77 10.45
N ARG A 11 -0.91 7.55 9.77
CA ARG A 11 -1.02 6.53 8.73
C ARG A 11 -1.32 7.16 7.38
N LEU A 12 -0.67 6.66 6.34
CA LEU A 12 -0.95 6.96 4.95
C LEU A 12 -1.44 5.69 4.28
N PHE A 13 -2.63 5.78 3.70
CA PHE A 13 -3.20 4.68 2.92
C PHE A 13 -2.97 4.95 1.44
N TYR A 14 -2.26 4.05 0.76
CA TYR A 14 -1.94 4.13 -0.65
C TYR A 14 -2.78 3.11 -1.40
N THR A 15 -3.50 3.58 -2.43
CA THR A 15 -4.35 2.74 -3.27
C THR A 15 -4.27 3.15 -4.72
N THR A 16 -4.32 2.17 -5.61
CA THR A 16 -4.49 2.38 -7.05
C THR A 16 -5.55 1.43 -7.58
N CYS A 17 -6.13 1.75 -8.73
CA CYS A 17 -6.95 0.81 -9.53
C CYS A 17 -6.11 0.12 -10.63
N SER A 18 -4.80 -0.05 -10.39
CA SER A 18 -3.88 -0.71 -11.32
C SER A 18 -3.57 -2.14 -10.89
N ILE A 19 -3.24 -2.97 -11.88
CA ILE A 19 -2.70 -4.33 -11.68
C ILE A 19 -1.19 -4.39 -11.88
N PHE A 20 -0.55 -3.30 -12.32
CA PHE A 20 0.86 -3.29 -12.65
C PHE A 20 1.71 -3.19 -11.39
N GLN A 21 2.59 -4.17 -11.18
CA GLN A 21 3.48 -4.23 -10.02
C GLN A 21 4.34 -2.95 -9.87
N GLN A 22 4.73 -2.34 -10.99
CA GLN A 22 5.53 -1.11 -11.04
C GLN A 22 4.83 0.10 -10.41
N GLU A 23 3.49 0.13 -10.43
CA GLU A 23 2.69 1.18 -9.82
C GLU A 23 2.28 0.83 -8.37
N ASN A 24 2.49 -0.41 -7.94
CA ASN A 24 1.94 -0.96 -6.71
C ASN A 24 3.04 -1.37 -5.73
N SER A 25 3.28 -2.67 -5.57
CA SER A 25 4.27 -3.20 -4.62
C SER A 25 5.68 -2.63 -4.84
N ALA A 26 6.06 -2.27 -6.08
CA ALA A 26 7.36 -1.65 -6.36
C ALA A 26 7.44 -0.20 -5.84
N GLN A 27 6.35 0.56 -5.94
CA GLN A 27 6.28 1.91 -5.38
C GLN A 27 6.40 1.88 -3.86
N ILE A 28 5.75 0.92 -3.19
CA ILE A 28 5.86 0.75 -1.74
C ILE A 28 7.27 0.33 -1.33
N ALA A 29 7.89 -0.61 -2.06
CA ALA A 29 9.27 -1.01 -1.80
C ALA A 29 10.23 0.19 -1.91
N HIS A 30 10.11 0.98 -2.99
CA HIS A 30 10.92 2.18 -3.19
C HIS A 30 10.67 3.22 -2.10
N PHE A 31 9.42 3.41 -1.70
CA PHE A 31 9.04 4.35 -0.65
C PHE A 31 9.67 3.99 0.70
N LEU A 32 9.55 2.72 1.12
CA LEU A 32 10.14 2.22 2.37
C LEU A 32 11.67 2.29 2.35
N ALA A 33 12.30 2.07 1.20
CA ALA A 33 13.75 2.19 1.05
C ALA A 33 14.25 3.65 1.15
N THR A 34 13.40 4.63 0.83
CA THR A 34 13.76 6.06 0.81
C THR A 34 13.32 6.82 2.05
N HIS A 35 12.41 6.27 2.85
CA HIS A 35 11.88 6.87 4.08
C HIS A 35 12.09 5.90 5.25
N PRO A 36 13.24 5.96 5.95
CA PRO A 36 13.53 5.07 7.08
C PRO A 36 12.52 5.15 8.23
N GLU A 37 11.82 6.27 8.36
CA GLU A 37 10.73 6.49 9.31
C GLU A 37 9.39 5.91 8.84
N ALA A 38 9.32 5.34 7.63
CA ALA A 38 8.15 4.64 7.14
C ALA A 38 8.22 3.16 7.48
N GLU A 39 7.07 2.59 7.80
CA GLU A 39 6.90 1.15 7.96
C GLU A 39 5.58 0.69 7.37
N GLU A 40 5.58 -0.50 6.77
CA GLU A 40 4.37 -1.14 6.27
C GLU A 40 3.55 -1.70 7.43
N VAL A 41 2.28 -1.32 7.48
CA VAL A 41 1.32 -1.85 8.44
C VAL A 41 0.51 -2.94 7.76
N LEU A 42 0.58 -4.15 8.32
CA LEU A 42 -0.25 -5.25 7.87
C LEU A 42 -1.70 -5.00 8.29
N LEU A 43 -2.64 -5.32 7.38
CA LEU A 43 -4.05 -5.03 7.55
C LEU A 43 -4.75 -6.32 7.97
N GLU A 44 -5.55 -6.24 9.02
CA GLU A 44 -6.37 -7.34 9.51
C GLU A 44 -7.84 -6.87 9.62
N PRO A 45 -8.79 -7.51 8.91
CA PRO A 45 -8.58 -8.60 7.95
C PRO A 45 -7.82 -8.15 6.68
N GLU A 46 -7.18 -9.09 6.01
CA GLU A 46 -6.50 -8.81 4.73
C GLU A 46 -7.53 -8.38 3.67
N PRO A 47 -7.36 -7.23 3.01
CA PRO A 47 -8.36 -6.71 2.07
C PRO A 47 -8.31 -7.39 0.69
N ALA A 48 -7.20 -8.05 0.35
CA ALA A 48 -6.96 -8.74 -0.92
C ALA A 48 -5.74 -9.70 -0.79
N THR A 49 -5.28 -10.26 -1.90
CA THR A 49 -4.15 -11.19 -1.91
C THR A 49 -2.83 -10.50 -1.55
N ARG A 50 -2.18 -10.95 -0.48
CA ARG A 50 -0.91 -10.41 -0.01
C ARG A 50 0.18 -10.47 -1.08
N GLN A 51 0.88 -9.35 -1.26
CA GLN A 51 2.07 -9.23 -2.11
C GLN A 51 3.33 -9.06 -1.24
N GLN A 52 4.50 -8.89 -1.86
CA GLN A 52 5.73 -8.53 -1.12
C GLN A 52 5.50 -7.27 -0.27
N HIS A 53 4.84 -6.26 -0.84
CA HIS A 53 4.32 -5.09 -0.13
C HIS A 53 2.89 -4.79 -0.56
N GLY A 54 2.01 -4.58 0.41
CA GLY A 54 0.59 -4.34 0.21
C GLY A 54 -0.20 -5.58 -0.24
N TYR A 55 -1.39 -5.33 -0.77
CA TYR A 55 -2.38 -6.34 -1.14
C TYR A 55 -2.93 -6.02 -2.52
N GLN A 56 -3.01 -7.02 -3.40
CA GLN A 56 -3.54 -6.88 -4.75
C GLN A 56 -4.83 -7.67 -4.89
N ARG A 57 -5.84 -6.98 -5.43
CA ARG A 57 -7.08 -7.55 -5.94
C ARG A 57 -7.01 -7.54 -7.45
N LEU A 58 -7.28 -8.68 -8.08
CA LEU A 58 -7.33 -8.76 -9.53
C LEU A 58 -8.74 -8.40 -10.04
N PRO A 59 -8.86 -7.84 -11.26
CA PRO A 59 -10.15 -7.58 -11.87
C PRO A 59 -11.01 -8.84 -11.93
N GLY A 60 -12.30 -8.71 -11.65
CA GLY A 60 -13.25 -9.83 -11.63
C GLY A 60 -13.27 -10.60 -10.30
N GLU A 61 -12.37 -10.32 -9.36
CA GLU A 61 -12.51 -10.79 -7.98
C GLU A 61 -13.62 -9.99 -7.28
N GLN A 62 -14.68 -10.69 -6.84
CA GLN A 62 -15.86 -10.09 -6.21
C GLN A 62 -16.59 -9.06 -7.10
N ASP A 63 -16.58 -9.23 -8.42
CA ASP A 63 -17.19 -8.32 -9.40
C ASP A 63 -16.64 -6.87 -9.32
N MET A 64 -15.41 -6.71 -8.80
CA MET A 64 -14.75 -5.42 -8.67
C MET A 64 -13.69 -5.21 -9.76
N ASP A 65 -13.44 -3.93 -10.07
CA ASP A 65 -12.23 -3.51 -10.78
C ASP A 65 -10.98 -3.88 -9.96
N GLY A 66 -9.84 -4.11 -10.62
CA GLY A 66 -8.60 -4.44 -9.91
C GLY A 66 -8.16 -3.29 -8.98
N PHE A 67 -7.71 -3.61 -7.77
CA PHE A 67 -7.27 -2.63 -6.78
C PHE A 67 -6.02 -3.05 -6.04
N PHE A 68 -5.22 -2.08 -5.63
CA PHE A 68 -4.09 -2.27 -4.74
C PHE A 68 -4.27 -1.49 -3.44
N TYR A 69 -3.79 -2.06 -2.33
CA TYR A 69 -3.89 -1.50 -1.00
C TYR A 69 -2.54 -1.60 -0.26
N ALA A 70 -2.06 -0.51 0.29
CA ALA A 70 -0.94 -0.51 1.23
C ALA A 70 -1.16 0.53 2.33
N CYS A 71 -0.88 0.17 3.58
CA CYS A 71 -0.90 1.10 4.70
C CYS A 71 0.52 1.33 5.18
N LEU A 72 0.91 2.59 5.31
CA LEU A 72 2.20 3.02 5.81
C LEU A 72 1.99 3.79 7.11
N ARG A 73 2.80 3.52 8.13
CA ARG A 73 2.84 4.31 9.36
C ARG A 73 4.15 5.09 9.41
N ARG A 74 4.07 6.35 9.84
CA ARG A 74 5.25 7.14 10.19
C ARG A 74 5.60 6.86 11.64
N ARG A 75 6.72 6.20 11.89
CA ARG A 75 7.25 5.97 13.25
C ARG A 75 8.02 7.18 13.75
#